data_AF-A0A9D9ZFD8-F1
#
_entry.id   AF-A0A9D9ZFD8-F1
#
_cell.length_a   1.000
_cell.length_b   1.000
_cell.length_c   1.000
_cell.angle_alpha   90.00
_cell.angle_beta   90.00
_cell.angle_gamma   90.00
#
_symmetry.space_group_name_H-M   'P 1'
#
loop_
_entity.id
_entity.type
_entity.pdbx_description
1 polymer ?
#
loop_
_entity_poly.entity_id
_entity_poly.type
_entity_poly.pdbx_seq_one_letter_code
_entity_poly.pdbx_strand_id
1 'polypeptide(L)'
;MAKNKMKKTNTIHFGIQRKIVANMTTESWANVPHVTYNYEPDVTEFMIEYKRLNEDCPPEKKVTLNTLMLKIIVEGLKADPIMNSHIEFDRKLVRGEIHTFENIDISMPMVLPSGEMMTINLHNFENKNLDEMVSYIADVNRRVANTNLDEVMFDVSLDNTLTALKQGKIKQTLYRLIGSKTGKHKVKTLSGKEKSNYYKIPENDRLTKHDIEQGTITVSNIGSVYRAQRGETCLLEIVPPQVCAIAVGAVQDKPVVVVNEAGEKEIAIRQVMPLCIAFDHRALDFGEIVPFIKRLDEIFAAPEIIHTWRNTGISEEHMAEIKVEREQREAKYEQSKEREKARKDAEKAAEKARR
;
A
#
# COMPACT_ATOMS: atom_id res chain seq x y z
N MET A 1 41.11 32.06 -6.22
CA MET A 1 40.60 30.74 -6.67
C MET A 1 39.36 30.95 -7.53
N ALA A 2 39.39 30.59 -8.80
CA ALA A 2 38.21 30.67 -9.66
C ALA A 2 37.16 29.69 -9.12
N LYS A 3 36.00 30.19 -8.68
CA LYS A 3 34.86 29.34 -8.30
C LYS A 3 34.47 28.54 -9.54
N ASN A 4 34.79 27.25 -9.55
CA ASN A 4 34.38 26.32 -10.60
C ASN A 4 32.84 26.32 -10.63
N LYS A 5 32.24 27.03 -11.60
CA LYS A 5 30.79 27.14 -11.71
C LYS A 5 30.27 25.85 -12.32
N MET A 6 29.47 25.10 -11.57
CA MET A 6 28.80 23.91 -12.06
C MET A 6 28.01 24.23 -13.34
N LYS A 7 28.27 23.50 -14.42
CA LYS A 7 27.58 23.65 -15.71
C LYS A 7 26.23 22.94 -15.65
N LYS A 8 25.15 23.70 -15.78
CA LYS A 8 23.80 23.13 -15.93
C LYS A 8 23.68 22.48 -17.32
N THR A 9 23.32 21.21 -17.38
CA THR A 9 23.12 20.46 -18.63
C THR A 9 21.66 20.47 -19.09
N ASN A 10 20.72 20.56 -18.14
CA ASN A 10 19.29 20.59 -18.41
C ASN A 10 18.55 21.39 -17.32
N THR A 11 17.36 21.90 -17.64
CA THR A 11 16.44 22.52 -16.68
C THR A 11 15.02 22.10 -17.01
N ILE A 12 14.39 21.38 -16.08
CA ILE A 12 13.00 20.91 -16.21
C ILE A 12 12.14 21.73 -15.24
N HIS A 13 11.04 22.28 -15.74
CA HIS A 13 10.06 22.97 -14.92
C HIS A 13 8.96 22.02 -14.46
N PHE A 14 8.43 22.22 -13.26
CA PHE A 14 7.41 21.33 -12.71
C PHE A 14 6.07 21.53 -13.43
N GLY A 15 5.54 20.45 -14.00
CA GLY A 15 4.14 20.34 -14.41
C GLY A 15 3.19 20.27 -13.21
N ILE A 16 1.88 20.23 -13.45
CA ILE A 16 0.87 20.29 -12.38
C ILE A 16 1.01 19.13 -11.38
N GLN A 17 1.19 17.90 -11.87
CA GLN A 17 1.36 16.71 -11.02
C GLN A 17 2.56 16.87 -10.08
N ARG A 18 3.74 17.20 -10.62
CA ARG A 18 4.96 17.36 -9.81
C ARG A 18 4.85 18.49 -8.79
N LYS A 19 4.12 19.57 -9.09
CA LYS A 19 3.85 20.63 -8.11
C LYS A 19 2.98 20.15 -6.95
N ILE A 20 1.94 19.36 -7.25
CA ILE A 20 1.03 18.81 -6.24
C ILE A 20 1.78 17.83 -5.33
N VAL A 21 2.45 16.85 -5.94
CA VAL A 21 3.24 15.85 -5.20
C VAL A 21 4.29 16.53 -4.33
N ALA A 22 5.08 17.48 -4.88
CA ALA A 22 6.09 18.19 -4.11
C ALA A 22 5.51 18.96 -2.91
N ASN A 23 4.33 19.56 -3.05
CA ASN A 23 3.66 20.22 -1.93
C ASN A 23 3.22 19.20 -0.87
N MET A 24 2.55 18.12 -1.29
CA MET A 24 2.02 17.09 -0.37
C MET A 24 3.14 16.39 0.41
N THR A 25 4.22 16.00 -0.27
CA THR A 25 5.35 15.33 0.40
C THR A 25 6.11 16.29 1.31
N THR A 26 6.26 17.56 0.94
CA THR A 26 6.85 18.57 1.85
C THR A 26 5.97 18.79 3.08
N GLU A 27 4.65 18.83 2.92
CA GLU A 27 3.69 18.97 4.03
C GLU A 27 3.71 17.75 4.95
N SER A 28 3.84 16.55 4.37
CA SER A 28 4.06 15.30 5.12
C SER A 28 5.29 15.40 6.03
N TRP A 29 6.47 15.64 5.47
CA TRP A 29 7.72 15.71 6.23
C TRP A 29 7.79 16.85 7.24
N ALA A 30 7.04 17.93 7.02
CA ALA A 30 7.00 19.05 7.95
C ALA A 30 6.11 18.79 9.18
N ASN A 31 5.06 17.97 9.04
CA ASN A 31 3.99 17.88 10.02
C ASN A 31 3.79 16.49 10.63
N VAL A 32 4.24 15.43 9.95
CA VAL A 32 4.06 14.05 10.39
C VAL A 32 5.38 13.56 11.00
N PRO A 33 5.38 13.11 12.26
CA PRO A 33 6.49 12.34 12.83
C PRO A 33 6.37 10.88 12.39
N HIS A 34 6.98 10.54 11.24
CA HIS A 34 6.96 9.17 10.71
C HIS A 34 7.75 8.22 11.61
N VAL A 35 7.14 7.07 11.88
CA VAL A 35 7.84 5.86 12.33
C VAL A 35 7.66 4.80 11.26
N THR A 36 8.71 4.02 11.01
CA THR A 36 8.66 2.90 10.09
C THR A 36 9.02 1.60 10.79
N TYR A 37 8.27 0.55 10.46
CA TYR A 37 8.55 -0.82 10.82
C TYR A 37 8.65 -1.67 9.55
N ASN A 38 9.73 -2.44 9.42
CA ASN A 38 9.94 -3.33 8.29
C ASN A 38 9.49 -4.74 8.70
N TYR A 39 8.41 -5.19 8.08
CA TYR A 39 7.84 -6.52 8.25
C TYR A 39 8.32 -7.41 7.10
N GLU A 40 8.92 -8.56 7.43
CA GLU A 40 9.56 -9.45 6.46
C GLU A 40 8.97 -10.87 6.50
N PRO A 41 7.73 -11.06 6.00
CA PRO A 41 7.10 -12.37 5.97
C PRO A 41 7.87 -13.33 5.04
N ASP A 42 8.01 -14.58 5.49
CA ASP A 42 8.28 -15.70 4.60
C ASP A 42 7.03 -15.95 3.76
N VAL A 43 7.18 -15.82 2.44
CA VAL A 43 6.09 -15.98 1.47
C VAL A 43 6.32 -17.20 0.58
N THR A 44 7.20 -18.12 0.95
CA THR A 44 7.54 -19.30 0.12
C THR A 44 6.30 -20.12 -0.23
N GLU A 45 5.54 -20.55 0.78
CA GLU A 45 4.31 -21.34 0.57
C GLU A 45 3.20 -20.48 -0.03
N PHE A 46 3.12 -19.21 0.38
CA PHE A 46 2.19 -18.24 -0.19
C PHE A 46 2.37 -18.08 -1.71
N MET A 47 3.61 -18.06 -2.21
CA MET A 47 3.89 -17.96 -3.64
C MET A 47 3.51 -19.23 -4.42
N ILE A 48 3.45 -20.39 -3.76
CA ILE A 48 2.92 -21.63 -4.34
C ILE A 48 1.40 -21.52 -4.46
N GLU A 49 0.71 -21.12 -3.38
CA GLU A 49 -0.74 -20.93 -3.40
C GLU A 49 -1.18 -19.83 -4.37
N TYR A 50 -0.42 -18.74 -4.48
CA TYR A 50 -0.68 -17.69 -5.49
C TYR A 50 -0.60 -18.21 -6.93
N LYS A 51 0.28 -19.17 -7.22
CA LYS A 51 0.34 -19.81 -8.54
C LYS A 51 -0.87 -20.71 -8.75
N ARG A 52 -1.22 -21.54 -7.76
CA ARG A 52 -2.42 -22.40 -7.77
C ARG A 52 -3.71 -21.60 -7.96
N LEU A 53 -3.85 -20.46 -7.27
CA LEU A 53 -5.00 -19.55 -7.36
C LEU A 53 -5.27 -19.06 -8.79
N ASN A 54 -4.23 -18.99 -9.61
CA ASN A 54 -4.26 -18.54 -11.00
C ASN A 54 -4.15 -19.67 -12.02
N GLU A 55 -4.08 -20.92 -11.56
CA GLU A 55 -4.08 -22.10 -12.42
C GLU A 55 -5.43 -22.17 -13.16
N ASP A 56 -5.39 -22.50 -14.45
CA ASP A 56 -6.54 -22.55 -15.36
C ASP A 56 -7.41 -21.29 -15.47
N CYS A 57 -6.97 -20.18 -14.88
CA CYS A 57 -7.67 -18.90 -14.98
C CYS A 57 -7.36 -18.23 -16.33
N PRO A 58 -8.38 -17.78 -17.07
CA PRO A 58 -8.15 -17.01 -18.29
C PRO A 58 -7.46 -15.68 -17.93
N PRO A 59 -6.65 -15.10 -18.82
CA PRO A 59 -5.81 -13.94 -18.52
C PRO A 59 -6.54 -12.76 -17.86
N GLU A 60 -7.78 -12.48 -18.27
CA GLU A 60 -8.63 -11.41 -17.75
C GLU A 60 -9.16 -11.64 -16.33
N LYS A 61 -9.12 -12.89 -15.84
CA LYS A 61 -9.51 -13.26 -14.46
C LYS A 61 -8.32 -13.58 -13.56
N LYS A 62 -7.08 -13.43 -14.05
CA LYS A 62 -5.89 -13.66 -13.25
C LYS A 62 -5.75 -12.58 -12.18
N VAL A 63 -5.61 -13.03 -10.93
CA VAL A 63 -5.30 -12.18 -9.79
C VAL A 63 -3.82 -11.85 -9.84
N THR A 64 -3.48 -10.56 -9.91
CA THR A 64 -2.09 -10.14 -9.82
C THR A 64 -1.60 -10.21 -8.37
N LEU A 65 -0.29 -10.41 -8.17
CA LEU A 65 0.31 -10.37 -6.83
C LEU A 65 0.01 -9.02 -6.14
N ASN A 66 -0.04 -7.91 -6.88
CA ASN A 66 -0.44 -6.62 -6.33
C ASN A 66 -1.88 -6.63 -5.80
N THR A 67 -2.83 -7.13 -6.59
CA THR A 67 -4.24 -7.25 -6.18
C THR A 67 -4.38 -8.12 -4.94
N LEU A 68 -3.66 -9.24 -4.88
CA LEU A 68 -3.67 -10.12 -3.72
C LEU A 68 -3.09 -9.44 -2.48
N MET A 69 -1.98 -8.70 -2.63
CA MET A 69 -1.39 -7.93 -1.53
C MET A 69 -2.30 -6.81 -1.03
N LEU A 70 -3.02 -6.13 -1.92
CA LEU A 70 -4.05 -5.16 -1.50
C LEU A 70 -5.13 -5.85 -0.65
N LYS A 71 -5.56 -7.06 -1.02
CA LYS A 71 -6.56 -7.81 -0.24
C LYS A 71 -6.03 -8.20 1.13
N ILE A 72 -4.77 -8.65 1.21
CA ILE A 72 -4.12 -8.98 2.50
C ILE A 72 -4.02 -7.75 3.40
N ILE A 73 -3.64 -6.59 2.84
CA ILE A 73 -3.58 -5.33 3.58
C ILE A 73 -4.98 -4.94 4.06
N VAL A 74 -6.01 -5.06 3.22
CA VAL A 74 -7.42 -4.83 3.62
C VAL A 74 -7.82 -5.73 4.80
N GLU A 75 -7.51 -7.02 4.76
CA GLU A 75 -7.81 -7.93 5.87
C GLU A 75 -7.02 -7.57 7.14
N GLY A 76 -5.78 -7.10 7.00
CA GLY A 76 -5.00 -6.54 8.12
C GLY A 76 -5.66 -5.29 8.72
N LEU A 77 -6.10 -4.34 7.90
CA LEU A 77 -6.78 -3.11 8.35
C LEU A 77 -8.13 -3.41 9.02
N LYS A 78 -8.82 -4.48 8.61
CA LYS A 78 -10.05 -4.93 9.29
C LYS A 78 -9.77 -5.50 10.67
N ALA A 79 -8.60 -6.10 10.87
CA ALA A 79 -8.14 -6.53 12.20
C ALA A 79 -7.65 -5.36 13.06
N ASP A 80 -7.24 -4.25 12.43
CA ASP A 80 -6.76 -3.05 13.10
C ASP A 80 -7.31 -1.74 12.48
N PRO A 81 -8.58 -1.38 12.78
CA PRO A 81 -9.24 -0.27 12.10
C PRO A 81 -8.57 1.09 12.32
N ILE A 82 -7.84 1.31 13.43
CA ILE A 82 -7.23 2.62 13.71
C ILE A 82 -6.15 2.97 12.67
N MET A 83 -5.50 2.00 12.04
CA MET A 83 -4.59 2.25 10.90
C MET A 83 -5.31 2.84 9.68
N ASN A 84 -6.62 2.64 9.55
CA ASN A 84 -7.48 3.20 8.53
C ASN A 84 -8.14 4.52 9.00
N SER A 85 -7.31 5.47 9.45
CA SER A 85 -7.80 6.74 10.02
C SER A 85 -7.16 7.97 9.39
N HIS A 86 -7.82 9.10 9.60
CA HIS A 86 -7.25 10.44 9.42
C HIS A 86 -7.01 11.09 10.78
N ILE A 87 -5.97 11.91 10.87
CA ILE A 87 -5.66 12.70 12.07
C ILE A 87 -5.81 14.20 11.79
N GLU A 88 -6.54 14.88 12.65
CA GLU A 88 -6.50 16.33 12.80
C GLU A 88 -5.68 16.68 14.04
N PHE A 89 -4.72 17.60 13.93
CA PHE A 89 -3.87 17.96 15.06
C PHE A 89 -3.47 19.44 15.02
N ASP A 90 -3.86 20.19 16.04
CA ASP A 90 -3.39 21.55 16.28
C ASP A 90 -2.20 21.51 17.23
N ARG A 91 -1.00 21.74 16.66
CA ARG A 91 0.25 21.78 17.42
C ARG A 91 0.33 22.92 18.43
N LYS A 92 -0.34 24.05 18.22
CA LYS A 92 -0.31 25.19 19.16
C LYS A 92 -1.15 24.90 20.39
N LEU A 93 -2.31 24.25 20.19
CA LEU A 93 -3.22 23.89 21.27
C LEU A 93 -2.90 22.52 21.89
N VAL A 94 -2.06 21.71 21.22
CA VAL A 94 -1.75 20.32 21.59
C VAL A 94 -3.03 19.50 21.70
N ARG A 95 -3.91 19.65 20.70
CA ARG A 95 -5.19 18.94 20.59
C ARG A 95 -5.27 18.24 19.26
N GLY A 96 -5.84 17.04 19.25
CA GLY A 96 -6.10 16.33 18.01
C GLY A 96 -7.24 15.34 18.13
N GLU A 97 -7.73 14.95 16.98
CA GLU A 97 -8.81 13.99 16.78
C GLU A 97 -8.36 12.97 15.75
N ILE A 98 -8.75 11.72 15.95
CA ILE A 98 -8.53 10.63 15.01
C ILE A 98 -9.91 10.18 14.52
N HIS A 99 -10.09 10.18 13.21
CA HIS A 99 -11.32 9.75 12.56
C HIS A 99 -11.05 8.45 11.82
N THR A 100 -11.56 7.35 12.38
CA THR A 100 -11.46 6.02 11.80
C THR A 100 -12.62 5.76 10.83
N PHE A 101 -12.32 5.14 9.69
CA PHE A 101 -13.29 4.90 8.63
C PHE A 101 -13.61 3.41 8.48
N GLU A 102 -14.87 3.11 8.18
CA GLU A 102 -15.30 1.75 7.79
C GLU A 102 -14.88 1.44 6.35
N ASN A 103 -15.00 2.41 5.45
CA ASN A 103 -14.57 2.30 4.05
C ASN A 103 -13.05 2.27 3.99
N ILE A 104 -12.50 1.33 3.22
CA ILE A 104 -11.06 1.25 2.95
C ILE A 104 -10.82 1.76 1.53
N ASP A 105 -10.35 3.00 1.43
CA ASP A 105 -10.03 3.67 0.18
C ASP A 105 -8.51 3.78 0.02
N ILE A 106 -7.96 3.04 -0.94
CA ILE A 106 -6.53 2.86 -1.08
C ILE A 106 -5.97 3.84 -2.10
N SER A 107 -5.20 4.82 -1.63
CA SER A 107 -4.38 5.69 -2.47
C SER A 107 -3.17 4.89 -2.99
N MET A 108 -3.18 4.55 -4.28
CA MET A 108 -2.16 3.71 -4.90
C MET A 108 -1.39 4.48 -5.98
N PRO A 109 -0.10 4.82 -5.72
CA PRO A 109 0.81 5.28 -6.76
C PRO A 109 1.03 4.18 -7.80
N MET A 110 0.83 4.53 -9.08
CA MET A 110 1.03 3.63 -10.21
C MET A 110 1.70 4.37 -11.38
N VAL A 111 2.46 3.63 -12.18
CA VAL A 111 3.03 4.11 -13.43
C VAL A 111 2.00 3.92 -14.54
N LEU A 112 1.58 5.02 -15.16
CA LEU A 112 0.64 5.00 -16.27
C LEU A 112 1.33 4.55 -17.57
N PRO A 113 0.59 4.16 -18.62
CA PRO A 113 1.18 3.82 -19.92
C PRO A 113 2.03 4.94 -20.54
N SER A 114 1.78 6.20 -20.16
CA SER A 114 2.59 7.36 -20.55
C SER A 114 3.98 7.40 -19.90
N GLY A 115 4.24 6.57 -18.88
CA GLY A 115 5.43 6.59 -18.05
C GLY A 115 5.36 7.58 -16.88
N GLU A 116 4.28 8.38 -16.78
CA GLU A 116 4.06 9.27 -15.65
C GLU A 116 3.57 8.48 -14.42
N MET A 117 3.98 8.88 -13.22
CA MET A 117 3.42 8.34 -11.98
C MET A 117 2.21 9.15 -11.56
N MET A 118 1.11 8.45 -11.27
CA MET A 118 -0.10 9.03 -10.72
C MET A 118 -0.57 8.20 -9.53
N THR A 119 -1.11 8.88 -8.52
CA THR A 119 -1.83 8.23 -7.42
C THR A 119 -3.30 8.15 -7.77
N ILE A 120 -3.84 6.94 -7.81
CA ILE A 120 -5.26 6.68 -8.01
C ILE A 120 -5.83 6.17 -6.69
N ASN A 121 -7.00 6.66 -6.30
CA ASN A 121 -7.72 6.18 -5.14
C ASN A 121 -8.66 5.03 -5.54
N LEU A 122 -8.46 3.88 -4.92
CA LEU A 122 -9.24 2.66 -5.13
C LEU A 122 -10.28 2.55 -4.02
N HIS A 123 -11.55 2.65 -4.38
CA HIS A 123 -12.64 2.88 -3.42
C HIS A 123 -13.37 1.63 -2.94
N ASN A 124 -13.73 1.63 -1.66
CA ASN A 124 -14.57 0.65 -0.99
C ASN A 124 -14.03 -0.79 -1.09
N PHE A 125 -12.77 -1.00 -0.71
CA PHE A 125 -12.11 -2.31 -0.85
C PHE A 125 -12.41 -3.27 0.31
N GLU A 126 -13.01 -2.80 1.41
CA GLU A 126 -13.27 -3.56 2.64
C GLU A 126 -14.11 -4.83 2.45
N ASN A 127 -15.03 -4.79 1.50
CA ASN A 127 -15.97 -5.87 1.20
C ASN A 127 -15.74 -6.56 -0.15
N LYS A 128 -14.78 -6.06 -0.96
CA LYS A 128 -14.52 -6.65 -2.27
C LYS A 128 -13.81 -8.00 -2.14
N ASN A 129 -14.26 -8.96 -2.93
CA ASN A 129 -13.53 -10.20 -3.18
C ASN A 129 -12.50 -10.00 -4.31
N LEU A 130 -11.64 -10.99 -4.57
CA LEU A 130 -10.56 -10.88 -5.55
C LEU A 130 -11.07 -10.66 -6.99
N ASP A 131 -12.18 -11.29 -7.38
CA ASP A 131 -12.73 -11.14 -8.74
C ASP A 131 -13.31 -9.73 -8.95
N GLU A 132 -13.92 -9.16 -7.91
CA GLU A 132 -14.39 -7.77 -7.90
C GLU A 132 -13.21 -6.78 -7.92
N MET A 133 -12.15 -7.04 -7.15
CA MET A 133 -10.94 -6.21 -7.17
C MET A 133 -10.23 -6.24 -8.52
N VAL A 134 -10.11 -7.42 -9.16
CA VAL A 134 -9.57 -7.55 -10.53
C VAL A 134 -10.42 -6.73 -11.50
N SER A 135 -11.74 -6.88 -11.44
CA SER A 135 -12.68 -6.15 -12.31
C SER A 135 -12.59 -4.63 -12.10
N TYR A 136 -12.48 -4.19 -10.84
CA TYR A 136 -12.33 -2.78 -10.48
C TYR A 136 -11.02 -2.19 -11.03
N ILE A 137 -9.89 -2.89 -10.86
CA ILE A 137 -8.59 -2.43 -11.36
C ILE A 137 -8.58 -2.40 -12.91
N ALA A 138 -9.22 -3.36 -13.56
CA ALA A 138 -9.39 -3.37 -15.02
C ALA A 138 -10.20 -2.15 -15.49
N ASP A 139 -11.29 -1.81 -14.78
CA ASP A 139 -12.08 -0.62 -15.08
C ASP A 139 -11.29 0.68 -14.87
N VAL A 140 -10.53 0.80 -13.78
CA VAL A 140 -9.64 1.94 -13.56
C VAL A 140 -8.65 2.11 -14.71
N ASN A 141 -8.00 1.03 -15.16
CA ASN A 141 -7.08 1.08 -16.29
C ASN A 141 -7.77 1.50 -17.61
N ARG A 142 -9.00 1.04 -17.83
CA ARG A 142 -9.82 1.48 -18.97
C ARG A 142 -10.13 2.98 -18.90
N ARG A 143 -10.52 3.49 -17.72
CA ARG A 143 -10.80 4.92 -17.50
C ARG A 143 -9.56 5.80 -17.61
N VAL A 144 -8.40 5.33 -17.14
CA VAL A 144 -7.09 5.97 -17.34
C VAL A 144 -6.83 6.23 -18.82
N ALA A 145 -7.07 5.24 -19.69
CA ALA A 145 -6.78 5.36 -21.13
C ALA A 145 -7.60 6.46 -21.84
N ASN A 146 -8.75 6.84 -21.29
CA ASN A 146 -9.63 7.88 -21.82
C ASN A 146 -9.45 9.25 -21.15
N THR A 147 -8.50 9.38 -20.23
CA THR A 147 -8.37 10.55 -19.36
C THR A 147 -7.27 11.49 -19.80
N ASN A 148 -7.58 12.79 -19.88
CA ASN A 148 -6.55 13.82 -19.87
C ASN A 148 -6.18 14.15 -18.41
N LEU A 149 -5.00 13.74 -17.98
CA LEU A 149 -4.57 13.85 -16.59
C LEU A 149 -4.41 15.29 -16.13
N ASP A 150 -3.93 16.19 -17.01
CA ASP A 150 -3.78 17.60 -16.66
C ASP A 150 -5.13 18.27 -16.35
N GLU A 151 -6.21 17.87 -17.05
CA GLU A 151 -7.58 18.33 -16.74
C GLU A 151 -8.04 17.84 -15.37
N VAL A 152 -7.97 16.54 -15.09
CA VAL A 152 -8.47 16.00 -13.81
C VAL A 152 -7.64 16.52 -12.64
N MET A 153 -6.32 16.62 -12.79
CA MET A 153 -5.44 17.20 -11.77
C MET A 153 -5.70 18.69 -11.54
N PHE A 154 -6.13 19.41 -12.58
CA PHE A 154 -6.55 20.80 -12.44
C PHE A 154 -7.83 20.91 -11.61
N ASP A 155 -8.81 20.06 -11.85
CA ASP A 155 -10.05 20.00 -11.07
C ASP A 155 -9.77 19.69 -9.59
N VAL A 156 -8.95 18.67 -9.31
CA VAL A 156 -8.51 18.31 -7.95
C VAL A 156 -7.74 19.47 -7.29
N SER A 157 -6.89 20.16 -8.05
CA SER A 157 -6.15 21.32 -7.53
C SER A 157 -7.09 22.48 -7.17
N LEU A 158 -8.16 22.69 -7.93
CA LEU A 158 -9.16 23.73 -7.62
C LEU A 158 -9.93 23.38 -6.35
N ASP A 159 -10.39 22.14 -6.20
CA ASP A 159 -11.13 21.74 -5.00
C ASP A 159 -10.25 21.83 -3.74
N ASN A 160 -9.00 21.36 -3.80
CA ASN A 160 -8.03 21.54 -2.72
C ASN A 160 -7.79 23.02 -2.36
N THR A 161 -7.74 23.88 -3.38
CA THR A 161 -7.59 25.34 -3.20
C THR A 161 -8.80 25.91 -2.47
N LEU A 162 -10.02 25.51 -2.84
CA LEU A 162 -11.26 25.95 -2.19
C LEU A 162 -11.36 25.47 -0.75
N THR A 163 -11.01 24.20 -0.48
CA THR A 163 -10.96 23.64 0.88
C THR A 163 -9.96 24.38 1.76
N ALA A 164 -8.74 24.63 1.26
CA ALA A 164 -7.73 25.38 2.00
C ALA A 164 -8.16 26.83 2.31
N LEU A 165 -8.92 27.47 1.41
CA LEU A 165 -9.51 28.80 1.68
C LEU A 165 -10.53 28.75 2.81
N LYS A 166 -11.41 27.73 2.83
CA LYS A 166 -12.38 27.53 3.93
C LYS A 166 -11.68 27.31 5.27
N GLN A 167 -10.52 26.65 5.28
CA GLN A 167 -9.69 26.42 6.46
C GLN A 167 -8.79 27.62 6.84
N GLY A 168 -8.96 28.78 6.20
CA GLY A 168 -8.21 30.00 6.55
C GLY A 168 -6.77 30.06 6.03
N LYS A 169 -6.31 29.11 5.19
CA LYS A 169 -4.97 29.12 4.56
C LYS A 169 -4.85 30.12 3.39
N ILE A 170 -5.45 31.31 3.51
CA ILE A 170 -5.70 32.27 2.41
C ILE A 170 -4.42 32.69 1.68
N LYS A 171 -3.37 33.06 2.43
CA LYS A 171 -2.12 33.58 1.86
C LYS A 171 -1.38 32.53 1.01
N GLN A 172 -1.26 31.31 1.53
CA GLN A 172 -0.61 30.20 0.81
C GLN A 172 -1.40 29.83 -0.45
N THR A 173 -2.72 29.78 -0.35
CA THR A 173 -3.60 29.47 -1.48
C THR A 173 -3.54 30.53 -2.58
N LEU A 174 -3.48 31.81 -2.22
CA LEU A 174 -3.32 32.90 -3.18
C LEU A 174 -2.00 32.80 -3.95
N TYR A 175 -0.88 32.50 -3.28
CA TYR A 175 0.40 32.28 -3.95
C TYR A 175 0.39 31.04 -4.85
N ARG A 176 -0.30 29.96 -4.46
CA ARG A 176 -0.49 28.77 -5.30
C ARG A 176 -1.24 29.11 -6.59
N LEU A 177 -2.33 29.90 -6.49
CA LEU A 177 -3.11 30.35 -7.64
C LEU A 177 -2.30 31.25 -8.59
N ILE A 178 -1.52 32.18 -8.04
CA ILE A 178 -0.65 33.06 -8.84
C ILE A 178 0.43 32.22 -9.56
N GLY A 179 1.09 31.30 -8.84
CA GLY A 179 2.13 30.43 -9.39
C GLY A 179 1.65 29.36 -10.36
N SER A 180 0.35 29.03 -10.37
CA SER A 180 -0.26 28.10 -11.34
C SER A 180 -0.78 28.80 -12.59
N LYS A 181 -1.20 30.07 -12.50
CA LYS A 181 -1.79 30.83 -13.62
C LYS A 181 -0.83 31.78 -14.35
N THR A 182 0.35 32.10 -13.79
CA THR A 182 1.26 33.13 -14.33
C THR A 182 2.68 32.62 -14.54
N GLY A 183 3.43 33.28 -15.44
CA GLY A 183 4.86 33.06 -15.67
C GLY A 183 5.21 31.76 -16.43
N LYS A 184 6.50 31.41 -16.44
CA LYS A 184 7.06 30.22 -17.13
C LYS A 184 6.59 28.88 -16.53
N HIS A 185 5.88 28.91 -15.41
CA HIS A 185 5.38 27.75 -14.69
C HIS A 185 3.87 27.57 -14.83
N LYS A 186 3.19 28.33 -15.71
CA LYS A 186 1.75 28.22 -15.91
C LYS A 186 1.35 26.78 -16.30
N VAL A 187 0.33 26.24 -15.64
CA VAL A 187 -0.26 24.95 -16.01
C VAL A 187 -1.04 25.12 -17.32
N LYS A 188 -0.81 24.22 -18.27
CA LYS A 188 -1.56 24.18 -19.54
C LYS A 188 -2.68 23.16 -19.40
N THR A 189 -3.89 23.59 -19.69
CA THR A 189 -5.09 22.75 -19.79
C THR A 189 -5.55 22.75 -21.25
N LEU A 190 -6.40 21.81 -21.63
CA LEU A 190 -7.05 21.77 -22.94
C LEU A 190 -7.82 23.07 -23.21
N SER A 191 -7.98 23.40 -24.49
CA SER A 191 -8.74 24.57 -24.93
C SER A 191 -9.59 24.28 -26.16
N GLY A 192 -10.62 25.10 -26.40
CA GLY A 192 -11.48 25.02 -27.58
C GLY A 192 -12.12 23.64 -27.79
N LYS A 193 -12.00 23.12 -29.02
CA LYS A 193 -12.62 21.87 -29.47
C LYS A 193 -12.06 20.64 -28.75
N GLU A 194 -10.77 20.63 -28.42
CA GLU A 194 -10.14 19.53 -27.69
C GLU A 194 -10.74 19.39 -26.29
N LYS A 195 -10.90 20.53 -25.59
CA LYS A 195 -11.58 20.55 -24.29
C LYS A 195 -13.02 20.05 -24.44
N SER A 196 -13.78 20.60 -25.40
CA SER A 196 -15.16 20.17 -25.62
C SER A 196 -15.27 18.67 -25.91
N ASN A 197 -14.36 18.09 -26.70
CA ASN A 197 -14.36 16.67 -27.00
C ASN A 197 -14.03 15.81 -25.77
N TYR A 198 -13.08 16.24 -24.93
CA TYR A 198 -12.74 15.54 -23.70
C TYR A 198 -13.93 15.45 -22.73
N TYR A 199 -14.63 16.56 -22.49
CA TYR A 199 -15.81 16.57 -21.60
C TYR A 199 -17.07 15.92 -22.22
N LYS A 200 -17.02 15.42 -23.47
CA LYS A 200 -18.06 14.54 -24.03
C LYS A 200 -17.87 13.07 -23.65
N ILE A 201 -16.67 12.69 -23.20
CA ILE A 201 -16.44 11.34 -22.67
C ILE A 201 -17.24 11.23 -21.36
N PRO A 202 -18.13 10.23 -21.24
CA PRO A 202 -18.91 10.03 -20.02
C PRO A 202 -18.02 9.93 -18.78
N GLU A 203 -18.49 10.43 -17.62
CA GLU A 203 -17.72 10.38 -16.37
C GLU A 203 -17.39 8.94 -15.95
N ASN A 204 -18.27 7.98 -16.25
CA ASN A 204 -18.01 6.55 -16.00
C ASN A 204 -16.99 5.94 -16.97
N ASP A 205 -16.54 6.68 -17.98
CA ASP A 205 -15.57 6.23 -18.98
C ASP A 205 -14.23 6.95 -18.86
N ARG A 206 -14.06 7.87 -17.89
CA ARG A 206 -12.81 8.57 -17.60
C ARG A 206 -12.59 8.67 -16.09
N LEU A 207 -11.38 9.03 -15.68
CA LEU A 207 -11.11 9.39 -14.29
C LEU A 207 -11.76 10.74 -13.99
N THR A 208 -12.21 10.85 -12.76
CA THR A 208 -12.79 12.05 -12.18
C THR A 208 -11.97 12.47 -10.98
N LYS A 209 -12.31 13.61 -10.37
CA LYS A 209 -11.70 14.01 -9.11
C LYS A 209 -11.84 12.95 -8.01
N HIS A 210 -12.95 12.21 -7.99
CA HIS A 210 -13.18 11.14 -7.01
C HIS A 210 -12.10 10.06 -7.07
N ASP A 211 -11.57 9.76 -8.27
CA ASP A 211 -10.52 8.75 -8.47
C ASP A 211 -9.12 9.23 -8.07
N ILE A 212 -8.94 10.51 -7.73
CA ILE A 212 -7.65 11.13 -7.38
C ILE A 212 -7.68 11.74 -5.98
N GLU A 213 -8.85 12.11 -5.50
CA GLU A 213 -9.08 12.56 -4.13
C GLU A 213 -8.56 11.55 -3.11
N GLN A 214 -8.19 12.08 -1.95
CA GLN A 214 -7.42 11.35 -0.98
C GLN A 214 -8.22 10.20 -0.35
N GLY A 215 -7.59 9.01 -0.30
CA GLY A 215 -8.14 7.84 0.39
C GLY A 215 -7.84 7.82 1.89
N THR A 216 -8.11 6.69 2.52
CA THR A 216 -7.91 6.46 3.95
C THR A 216 -6.52 5.90 4.26
N ILE A 217 -5.89 5.22 3.31
CA ILE A 217 -4.52 4.69 3.43
C ILE A 217 -3.77 4.78 2.10
N THR A 218 -2.43 4.91 2.15
CA THR A 218 -1.58 4.79 0.97
C THR A 218 -0.93 3.41 0.90
N VAL A 219 -1.03 2.73 -0.26
CA VAL A 219 -0.29 1.49 -0.54
C VAL A 219 0.56 1.67 -1.79
N SER A 220 1.88 1.56 -1.66
CA SER A 220 2.85 1.72 -2.74
C SER A 220 3.54 0.40 -3.08
N ASN A 221 3.32 -0.13 -4.27
CA ASN A 221 3.97 -1.38 -4.70
C ASN A 221 5.24 -1.10 -5.52
N ILE A 222 6.35 -0.93 -4.81
CA ILE A 222 7.67 -0.68 -5.40
C ILE A 222 8.22 -1.93 -6.08
N GLY A 223 7.90 -3.12 -5.55
CA GLY A 223 8.27 -4.40 -6.15
C GLY A 223 7.71 -4.60 -7.56
N SER A 224 6.56 -4.00 -7.88
CA SER A 224 5.97 -4.06 -9.22
C SER A 224 6.77 -3.24 -10.25
N VAL A 225 7.41 -2.14 -9.82
CA VAL A 225 8.19 -1.24 -10.68
C VAL A 225 9.56 -1.83 -10.98
N TYR A 226 10.23 -2.42 -9.98
CA TYR A 226 11.52 -3.10 -10.18
C TYR A 226 11.53 -4.46 -9.48
N ARG A 227 11.07 -5.49 -10.19
CA ARG A 227 10.92 -6.86 -9.65
C ARG A 227 12.22 -7.52 -9.21
N ALA A 228 13.35 -7.15 -9.81
CA ALA A 228 14.66 -7.70 -9.48
C ALA A 228 15.41 -6.88 -8.43
N GLN A 229 14.75 -5.89 -7.82
CA GLN A 229 15.36 -5.08 -6.76
C GLN A 229 15.76 -5.97 -5.57
N ARG A 230 16.90 -5.64 -4.96
CA ARG A 230 17.39 -6.26 -3.73
C ARG A 230 17.45 -5.18 -2.67
N GLY A 231 16.60 -5.31 -1.64
CA GLY A 231 16.43 -4.29 -0.62
C GLY A 231 15.00 -4.19 -0.12
N GLU A 232 14.82 -3.24 0.78
CA GLU A 232 13.56 -2.92 1.42
C GLU A 232 13.42 -1.40 1.52
N THR A 233 12.18 -0.94 1.62
CA THR A 233 11.88 0.46 1.90
C THR A 233 12.04 0.67 3.40
N CYS A 234 12.94 1.55 3.83
CA CYS A 234 13.11 1.85 5.25
C CYS A 234 12.42 3.17 5.66
N LEU A 235 12.02 3.97 4.68
CA LEU A 235 11.41 5.27 4.88
C LEU A 235 10.33 5.47 3.83
N LEU A 236 9.10 5.72 4.29
CA LEU A 236 7.94 5.94 3.44
C LEU A 236 7.15 7.13 4.00
N GLU A 237 6.81 8.06 3.12
CA GLU A 237 6.00 9.22 3.47
C GLU A 237 4.52 8.87 3.60
N ILE A 238 3.92 9.32 4.70
CA ILE A 238 2.47 9.27 4.94
C ILE A 238 1.84 10.53 4.36
N VAL A 239 0.81 10.42 3.53
CA VAL A 239 0.13 11.57 2.92
C VAL A 239 -0.91 12.13 3.91
N PRO A 240 -0.73 13.33 4.50
CA PRO A 240 -1.69 13.86 5.47
C PRO A 240 -3.05 14.12 4.82
N PRO A 241 -4.18 13.89 5.51
CA PRO A 241 -4.27 13.56 6.93
C PRO A 241 -4.26 12.05 7.26
N GLN A 242 -3.89 11.15 6.34
CA GLN A 242 -3.77 9.71 6.66
C GLN A 242 -2.80 9.47 7.81
N VAL A 243 -3.03 8.40 8.58
CA VAL A 243 -2.14 8.01 9.69
C VAL A 243 -1.16 6.89 9.31
N CYS A 244 -1.40 6.20 8.19
CA CYS A 244 -0.61 5.04 7.78
C CYS A 244 -0.32 5.03 6.27
N ALA A 245 0.84 4.49 5.90
CA ALA A 245 1.20 4.14 4.53
C ALA A 245 1.98 2.82 4.52
N ILE A 246 1.79 2.00 3.49
CA ILE A 246 2.46 0.70 3.35
C ILE A 246 3.19 0.64 2.02
N ALA A 247 4.47 0.25 2.03
CA ALA A 247 5.22 -0.05 0.81
C ALA A 247 5.49 -1.54 0.69
N VAL A 248 5.10 -2.13 -0.44
CA VAL A 248 5.32 -3.55 -0.76
C VAL A 248 6.56 -3.67 -1.65
N GLY A 249 7.56 -4.41 -1.16
CA GLY A 249 8.79 -4.70 -1.87
C GLY A 249 8.66 -5.85 -2.86
N ALA A 250 9.76 -6.16 -3.57
CA ALA A 250 9.83 -7.36 -4.39
C ALA A 250 10.10 -8.61 -3.55
N VAL A 251 9.56 -9.75 -3.98
CA VAL A 251 9.90 -11.07 -3.45
C VAL A 251 11.38 -11.36 -3.72
N GLN A 252 12.10 -11.78 -2.69
CA GLN A 252 13.55 -11.99 -2.71
C GLN A 252 13.91 -13.32 -2.05
N ASP A 253 14.83 -14.07 -2.65
CA ASP A 253 15.40 -15.25 -2.01
C ASP A 253 16.39 -14.81 -0.91
N LYS A 254 16.15 -15.27 0.34
CA LYS A 254 16.98 -14.98 1.51
C LYS A 254 17.31 -16.26 2.28
N PRO A 255 18.51 -16.37 2.89
CA PRO A 255 18.78 -17.40 3.87
C PRO A 255 18.03 -17.09 5.17
N VAL A 256 17.14 -17.99 5.59
CA VAL A 256 16.33 -17.84 6.81
C VAL A 256 16.55 -19.05 7.71
N VAL A 257 16.51 -18.85 9.02
CA VAL A 257 16.55 -19.95 9.99
C VAL A 257 15.16 -20.56 10.12
N VAL A 258 15.04 -21.85 9.80
CA VAL A 258 13.81 -22.64 9.95
C VAL A 258 14.01 -23.74 10.98
N VAL A 259 12.90 -24.26 11.51
CA VAL A 259 12.90 -25.40 12.44
C VAL A 259 12.42 -26.63 11.69
N ASN A 260 13.25 -27.67 11.62
CA ASN A 260 12.91 -28.91 10.92
C ASN A 260 11.95 -29.80 11.72
N GLU A 261 11.53 -30.93 11.16
CA GLU A 261 10.62 -31.89 11.82
C GLU A 261 11.20 -32.51 13.10
N ALA A 262 12.52 -32.47 13.30
CA ALA A 262 13.18 -32.90 14.52
C ALA A 262 13.23 -31.81 15.61
N GLY A 263 12.84 -30.56 15.28
CA GLY A 263 12.91 -29.41 16.18
C GLY A 263 14.27 -28.68 16.16
N GLU A 264 15.14 -29.01 15.20
CA GLU A 264 16.48 -28.44 15.06
C GLU A 264 16.45 -27.22 14.13
N LYS A 265 17.33 -26.25 14.39
CA LYS A 265 17.47 -25.05 13.56
C LYS A 265 18.38 -25.33 12.38
N GLU A 266 17.92 -25.03 11.17
CA GLU A 266 18.70 -25.10 9.95
C GLU A 266 18.54 -23.81 9.12
N ILE A 267 19.48 -23.57 8.21
CA ILE A 267 19.38 -22.47 7.25
C ILE A 267 18.73 -23.01 5.98
N ALA A 268 17.63 -22.40 5.56
CA ALA A 268 16.95 -22.71 4.30
C ALA A 268 16.90 -21.46 3.42
N ILE A 269 16.87 -21.66 2.10
CA ILE A 269 16.56 -20.60 1.15
C ILE A 269 15.04 -20.42 1.15
N ARG A 270 14.58 -19.22 1.48
CA ARG A 270 13.16 -18.87 1.54
C ARG A 270 12.89 -17.62 0.72
N GLN A 271 11.66 -17.50 0.23
CA GLN A 271 11.19 -16.30 -0.43
C GLN A 271 10.66 -15.32 0.62
N VAL A 272 11.22 -14.12 0.69
CA VAL A 272 10.82 -13.07 1.64
C VAL A 272 10.34 -11.85 0.86
N MET A 273 9.22 -11.28 1.28
CA MET A 273 8.68 -10.06 0.68
C MET A 273 8.63 -8.95 1.73
N PRO A 274 9.58 -7.99 1.73
CA PRO A 274 9.59 -6.94 2.74
C PRO A 274 8.44 -5.94 2.53
N LEU A 275 7.78 -5.59 3.62
CA LEU A 275 6.77 -4.54 3.70
C LEU A 275 7.26 -3.45 4.66
N CYS A 276 7.29 -2.20 4.21
CA CYS A 276 7.47 -1.05 5.11
C CYS A 276 6.10 -0.57 5.57
N ILE A 277 5.87 -0.59 6.88
CA ILE A 277 4.68 -0.03 7.51
C ILE A 277 5.10 1.31 8.12
N ALA A 278 4.68 2.41 7.52
CA ALA A 278 4.89 3.74 8.04
C ALA A 278 3.64 4.24 8.76
N PHE A 279 3.79 4.75 9.97
CA PHE A 279 2.69 5.31 10.75
C PHE A 279 3.06 6.63 11.42
N ASP A 280 2.05 7.48 11.61
CA ASP A 280 2.17 8.77 12.29
C ASP A 280 2.23 8.53 13.79
N HIS A 281 3.37 8.85 14.42
CA HIS A 281 3.56 8.56 15.85
C HIS A 281 2.64 9.38 16.77
N ARG A 282 1.91 10.37 16.25
CA ARG A 282 0.87 11.08 17.01
C ARG A 282 -0.42 10.26 17.13
N ALA A 283 -0.68 9.40 16.15
CA ALA A 283 -1.88 8.57 16.08
C ALA A 283 -1.63 7.15 16.58
N LEU A 284 -0.47 6.58 16.26
CA LEU A 284 -0.17 5.16 16.45
C LEU A 284 1.18 4.99 17.16
N ASP A 285 1.29 3.91 17.91
CA ASP A 285 2.57 3.36 18.37
C ASP A 285 2.72 1.91 17.90
N PHE A 286 3.83 1.25 18.25
CA PHE A 286 4.07 -0.13 17.81
C PHE A 286 3.04 -1.12 18.38
N GLY A 287 2.52 -0.88 19.59
CA GLY A 287 1.51 -1.73 20.21
C GLY A 287 0.18 -1.71 19.45
N GLU A 288 -0.19 -0.53 18.93
CA GLU A 288 -1.41 -0.36 18.16
C GLU A 288 -1.39 -1.16 16.85
N ILE A 289 -0.25 -1.27 16.14
CA ILE A 289 -0.17 -2.00 14.86
C ILE A 289 -0.02 -3.53 15.01
N VAL A 290 0.05 -4.06 16.24
CA VAL A 290 0.22 -5.51 16.48
C VAL A 290 -0.92 -6.36 15.89
N PRO A 291 -2.22 -5.98 16.01
CA PRO A 291 -3.30 -6.77 15.44
C PRO A 291 -3.19 -6.87 13.90
N PHE A 292 -2.76 -5.80 13.23
CA PHE A 292 -2.49 -5.81 11.79
C PHE A 292 -1.40 -6.84 11.44
N ILE A 293 -0.25 -6.78 12.13
CA ILE A 293 0.87 -7.70 11.88
C ILE A 293 0.47 -9.15 12.14
N LYS A 294 -0.21 -9.43 13.26
CA LYS A 294 -0.70 -10.77 13.59
C LYS A 294 -1.64 -11.32 12.52
N ARG A 295 -2.50 -10.46 11.96
CA ARG A 295 -3.40 -10.88 10.90
C ARG A 295 -2.64 -11.26 9.63
N LEU A 296 -1.58 -10.52 9.29
CA LEU A 296 -0.69 -10.87 8.19
C LEU A 296 0.05 -12.18 8.49
N ASP A 297 0.57 -12.37 9.71
CA ASP A 297 1.23 -13.62 10.13
C ASP A 297 0.30 -14.83 9.95
N GLU A 298 -0.96 -14.73 10.38
CA GLU A 298 -1.98 -15.77 10.19
C GLU A 298 -2.18 -16.11 8.70
N ILE A 299 -2.28 -15.09 7.84
CA ILE A 299 -2.50 -15.27 6.40
C ILE A 299 -1.28 -15.92 5.74
N PHE A 300 -0.06 -15.49 6.08
CA PHE A 300 1.16 -16.06 5.48
C PHE A 300 1.49 -17.46 6.04
N ALA A 301 1.08 -17.78 7.27
CA ALA A 301 1.18 -19.11 7.83
C ALA A 301 0.17 -20.11 7.23
N ALA A 302 -1.02 -19.62 6.85
CA ALA A 302 -2.11 -20.39 6.25
C ALA A 302 -2.55 -19.80 4.89
N PRO A 303 -1.65 -19.78 3.87
CA PRO A 303 -1.87 -19.07 2.62
C PRO A 303 -3.05 -19.59 1.79
N GLU A 304 -3.54 -20.80 2.04
CA GLU A 304 -4.72 -21.37 1.41
C GLU A 304 -5.99 -20.51 1.58
N ILE A 305 -6.03 -19.66 2.62
CA ILE A 305 -7.15 -18.76 2.87
C ILE A 305 -7.44 -17.84 1.67
N ILE A 306 -6.43 -17.53 0.85
CA ILE A 306 -6.58 -16.64 -0.31
C ILE A 306 -7.59 -17.16 -1.33
N HIS A 307 -7.75 -18.48 -1.42
CA HIS A 307 -8.68 -19.07 -2.37
C HIS A 307 -10.14 -18.82 -1.96
N THR A 308 -10.40 -18.66 -0.66
CA THR A 308 -11.73 -18.34 -0.13
C THR A 308 -12.19 -16.93 -0.50
N TRP A 309 -11.29 -16.09 -1.03
CA TRP A 309 -11.59 -14.73 -1.47
C TRP A 309 -12.01 -14.64 -2.93
N ARG A 310 -12.29 -15.75 -3.62
CA ARG A 310 -12.88 -15.76 -4.97
C ARG A 310 -14.36 -16.10 -4.93
N ASN A 311 -15.13 -15.56 -5.86
CA ASN A 311 -16.57 -15.84 -6.01
C ASN A 311 -16.86 -17.21 -6.60
N THR A 312 -15.95 -17.76 -7.40
CA THR A 312 -16.18 -19.01 -8.14
C THR A 312 -16.21 -20.25 -7.26
N GLY A 313 -15.91 -20.10 -5.95
CA GLY A 313 -15.61 -21.23 -5.09
C GLY A 313 -14.38 -21.98 -5.59
N ILE A 314 -13.87 -22.83 -4.72
CA ILE A 314 -12.85 -23.83 -5.03
C ILE A 314 -13.64 -25.12 -5.29
N SER A 315 -13.18 -26.02 -6.17
CA SER A 315 -13.85 -27.32 -6.28
C SER A 315 -13.85 -28.00 -4.90
N GLU A 316 -14.91 -28.74 -4.54
CA GLU A 316 -14.99 -29.42 -3.24
C GLU A 316 -13.78 -30.32 -2.98
N GLU A 317 -13.23 -30.91 -4.04
CA GLU A 317 -12.03 -31.73 -4.04
C GLU A 317 -10.78 -30.92 -3.63
N HIS A 318 -10.58 -29.75 -4.24
CA HIS A 318 -9.44 -28.88 -3.93
C HIS A 318 -9.60 -28.22 -2.54
N MET A 319 -10.84 -27.98 -2.07
CA MET A 319 -11.09 -27.59 -0.68
C MET A 319 -10.77 -28.69 0.32
N ALA A 320 -11.08 -29.94 -0.03
CA ALA A 320 -10.77 -31.09 0.82
C ALA A 320 -9.26 -31.29 0.93
N GLU A 321 -8.52 -31.17 -0.18
CA GLU A 321 -7.05 -31.20 -0.20
C GLU A 321 -6.46 -30.08 0.68
N ILE A 322 -6.89 -28.84 0.46
CA ILE A 322 -6.48 -27.69 1.28
C ILE A 322 -6.74 -27.93 2.77
N LYS A 323 -7.93 -28.44 3.12
CA LYS A 323 -8.30 -28.67 4.51
C LYS A 323 -7.42 -29.75 5.17
N VAL A 324 -7.14 -30.83 4.44
CA VAL A 324 -6.22 -31.89 4.92
C VAL A 324 -4.80 -31.34 5.10
N GLU A 325 -4.28 -30.55 4.14
CA GLU A 325 -2.96 -29.92 4.24
C GLU A 325 -2.89 -28.93 5.41
N ARG A 326 -3.98 -28.21 5.70
CA ARG A 326 -4.09 -27.30 6.85
C ARG A 326 -4.06 -28.04 8.18
N GLU A 327 -4.87 -29.08 8.33
CA GLU A 327 -4.90 -29.91 9.56
C GLU A 327 -3.53 -30.54 9.84
N GLN A 328 -2.82 -30.99 8.80
CA GLN A 328 -1.46 -31.51 8.93
C GLN A 328 -0.44 -30.44 9.36
N ARG A 329 -0.55 -29.21 8.85
CA ARG A 329 0.34 -28.09 9.24
C ARG A 329 0.07 -27.62 10.67
N GLU A 330 -1.19 -27.46 11.06
CA GLU A 330 -1.58 -27.10 12.43
C GLU A 330 -1.07 -28.15 13.43
N ALA A 331 -1.22 -29.44 13.12
CA ALA A 331 -0.69 -30.53 13.94
C ALA A 331 0.85 -30.49 14.06
N LYS A 332 1.57 -30.22 12.97
CA LYS A 332 3.03 -30.06 12.99
C LYS A 332 3.47 -28.84 13.83
N TYR A 333 2.76 -27.73 13.72
CA TYR A 333 3.06 -26.50 14.47
C TYR A 333 2.87 -26.68 15.98
N GLU A 334 1.76 -27.28 16.42
CA GLU A 334 1.53 -27.55 17.85
C GLU A 334 2.53 -28.56 18.41
N GLN A 335 2.89 -29.61 17.64
CA GLN A 335 3.99 -30.50 18.04
C GLN A 335 5.33 -29.77 18.21
N SER A 336 5.64 -28.81 17.33
CA SER A 336 6.87 -28.00 17.42
C SER A 336 6.88 -27.12 18.68
N LYS A 337 5.76 -26.45 18.99
CA LYS A 337 5.60 -25.67 20.24
C LYS A 337 5.78 -26.53 21.49
N GLU A 338 5.17 -27.71 21.53
CA GLU A 338 5.30 -28.63 22.66
C GLU A 338 6.76 -29.08 22.86
N ARG A 339 7.48 -29.38 21.77
CA ARG A 339 8.90 -29.73 21.81
C ARG A 339 9.77 -28.56 22.28
N GLU A 340 9.51 -27.34 21.80
CA GLU A 340 10.27 -26.17 22.24
C GLU A 340 10.03 -25.85 23.73
N LYS A 341 8.78 -25.99 24.20
CA LYS A 341 8.45 -25.87 25.61
C LYS A 341 9.17 -26.93 26.45
N ALA A 342 9.11 -28.19 26.04
CA ALA A 342 9.80 -29.29 26.71
C ALA A 342 11.32 -29.08 26.77
N ARG A 343 11.94 -28.57 25.68
CA ARG A 343 13.36 -28.21 25.66
C ARG A 343 13.68 -27.10 26.67
N LYS A 344 12.91 -26.01 26.69
CA LYS A 344 13.09 -24.90 27.64
C LYS A 344 12.94 -25.36 29.09
N ASP A 345 11.99 -26.25 29.35
CA ASP A 345 11.78 -26.83 30.68
C ASP A 345 12.94 -27.75 31.09
N ALA A 346 13.47 -28.54 30.16
CA ALA A 346 14.67 -29.36 30.39
C ALA A 346 15.93 -28.52 30.65
N GLU A 347 16.14 -27.43 29.90
CA GLU A 347 17.25 -26.49 30.12
C GLU A 347 17.18 -25.84 31.51
N LYS A 348 15.99 -25.38 31.93
CA LYS A 348 15.75 -24.84 33.28
C LYS A 348 16.00 -25.87 34.38
N ALA A 349 15.56 -27.11 34.17
CA ALA A 349 15.79 -28.19 35.13
C ALA A 349 17.29 -28.52 35.27
N ALA A 350 18.02 -28.56 34.15
CA ALA A 350 19.47 -28.77 34.15
C ALA A 350 20.25 -27.62 34.81
N GLU A 351 19.83 -26.37 34.62
CA GLU A 351 20.43 -25.21 35.30
C GLU A 351 20.18 -25.26 36.81
N LYS A 352 18.96 -25.64 37.23
CA LYS A 352 18.62 -25.81 38.64
C LYS A 352 19.39 -26.95 39.31
N ALA A 353 19.73 -28.02 38.58
CA ALA A 353 20.54 -29.12 39.10
C ALA A 353 22.04 -28.80 39.20
N ARG A 354 22.51 -27.73 38.53
CA ARG A 354 23.91 -27.24 38.59
C ARG A 354 24.15 -26.19 39.67
N ARG A 355 23.10 -25.64 40.28
CA ARG A 355 23.15 -24.73 41.44
C ARG A 355 22.89 -25.52 42.71
#